data_AF-A0A6V8DA70-F1
#
_entry.id   AF-A0A6V8DA70-F1
#
_cell.length_a   1.000
_cell.length_b   1.000
_cell.length_c   1.000
_cell.angle_alpha   90.00
_cell.angle_beta   90.00
_cell.angle_gamma   90.00
#
_symmetry.space_group_name_H-M   'P 1'
#
loop_
_entity.id
_entity.type
_entity.pdbx_description
1 polymer ?
#
loop_
_entity_poly.entity_id
_entity_poly.type
_entity_poly.pdbx_seq_one_letter_code
_entity_poly.pdbx_strand_id
1 'polypeptide(L)'
;MQSGHGVAMIGLGSASGAGRAEAATQEALHSPLLDLDVSDARGALINVVGGPDLTLGEAERCAEMIQQQVAPTARIIWGAAVDESLGDELR
;
A
#
# COMPACT_ATOMS: atom_id res chain seq x y z
N MET A 1 25.07 -22.92 4.20
CA MET A 1 24.38 -22.26 3.07
C MET A 1 22.93 -22.10 3.48
N GLN A 2 22.44 -20.87 3.63
CA GLN A 2 21.02 -20.48 3.53
C GLN A 2 20.95 -18.95 3.71
N SER A 3 21.39 -18.24 2.68
CA SER A 3 21.07 -16.82 2.54
C SER A 3 19.59 -16.76 2.17
N GLY A 4 18.73 -16.60 3.17
CA GLY A 4 17.27 -16.59 3.04
C GLY A 4 16.79 -15.35 2.31
N HIS A 5 16.95 -15.30 1.00
CA HIS A 5 16.28 -14.33 0.15
C HIS A 5 14.81 -14.76 0.07
N GLY A 6 13.95 -14.12 0.85
CA GLY A 6 12.52 -14.11 0.55
C GLY A 6 12.28 -13.31 -0.73
N VAL A 7 11.27 -13.70 -1.50
CA VAL A 7 10.83 -12.89 -2.64
C VAL A 7 10.12 -11.65 -2.08
N ALA A 8 10.52 -10.47 -2.54
CA ALA A 8 9.81 -9.23 -2.29
C ALA A 8 9.06 -8.84 -3.57
N MET A 9 7.87 -8.30 -3.39
CA MET A 9 7.03 -7.79 -4.46
C MET A 9 6.66 -6.35 -4.15
N ILE A 10 6.35 -5.58 -5.18
CA ILE A 10 5.97 -4.17 -5.05
C ILE A 10 4.65 -4.01 -5.77
N GLY A 11 3.65 -3.50 -5.06
CA GLY A 11 2.42 -2.99 -5.67
C GLY A 11 2.50 -1.48 -5.80
N LEU A 12 1.98 -0.94 -6.89
CA LEU A 12 1.82 0.50 -7.09
C LEU A 12 0.38 0.74 -7.54
N GLY A 13 -0.24 1.76 -6.94
CA GLY A 13 -1.57 2.21 -7.31
C GLY A 13 -1.67 3.72 -7.17
N SER A 14 -2.67 4.29 -7.81
CA SER A 14 -2.92 5.73 -7.82
C SER A 14 -4.40 6.00 -8.03
N ALA A 15 -4.97 6.94 -7.30
CA ALA A 15 -6.34 7.35 -7.52
C ALA A 15 -6.56 8.79 -7.08
N SER A 16 -7.67 9.38 -7.52
CA SER A 16 -8.09 10.73 -7.17
C SER A 16 -9.60 10.79 -6.91
N GLY A 17 -10.05 11.87 -6.26
CA GLY A 17 -11.45 12.06 -5.91
C GLY A 17 -11.93 11.21 -4.73
N ALA A 18 -13.25 11.05 -4.63
CA ALA A 18 -13.89 10.37 -3.50
C ALA A 18 -13.56 8.87 -3.50
N GLY A 19 -13.07 8.36 -2.37
CA GLY A 19 -12.67 6.95 -2.24
C GLY A 19 -11.33 6.62 -2.89
N ARG A 20 -10.46 7.64 -3.11
CA ARG A 20 -9.13 7.45 -3.68
C ARG A 20 -8.24 6.51 -2.86
N ALA A 21 -8.37 6.49 -1.53
CA ALA A 21 -7.64 5.55 -0.68
C ALA A 21 -7.95 4.09 -1.03
N GLU A 22 -9.24 3.74 -1.12
CA GLU A 22 -9.67 2.39 -1.51
C GLU A 22 -9.25 2.06 -2.93
N ALA A 23 -9.47 2.98 -3.88
CA ALA A 23 -9.18 2.75 -5.28
C ALA A 23 -7.66 2.56 -5.54
N ALA A 24 -6.82 3.42 -4.98
CA ALA A 24 -5.36 3.31 -5.11
C ALA A 24 -4.85 2.00 -4.48
N THR A 25 -5.39 1.62 -3.31
CA THR A 25 -4.98 0.38 -2.65
C THR A 25 -5.39 -0.86 -3.47
N GLN A 26 -6.60 -0.87 -4.05
CA GLN A 26 -7.05 -1.95 -4.92
C GLN A 26 -6.21 -2.06 -6.19
N GLU A 27 -5.81 -0.93 -6.78
CA GLU A 27 -4.90 -0.94 -7.93
C GLU A 27 -3.53 -1.49 -7.52
N ALA A 28 -2.99 -1.09 -6.37
CA ALA A 28 -1.72 -1.58 -5.86
C ALA A 28 -1.75 -3.11 -5.65
N LEU A 29 -2.81 -3.65 -5.05
CA LEU A 29 -2.98 -5.10 -4.80
C LEU A 29 -3.13 -5.92 -6.09
N HIS A 30 -3.69 -5.33 -7.14
CA HIS A 30 -3.84 -5.98 -8.45
C HIS A 30 -2.74 -5.59 -9.44
N SER A 31 -1.67 -4.95 -8.97
CA SER A 31 -0.57 -4.52 -9.82
C SER A 31 0.10 -5.75 -10.47
N PRO A 32 0.47 -5.69 -11.76
CA PRO A 32 1.19 -6.79 -12.42
C PRO A 32 2.59 -7.04 -11.82
N LEU A 33 3.07 -6.16 -10.95
CA LEU A 33 4.30 -6.32 -10.18
C LEU A 33 4.12 -7.20 -8.92
N LEU A 34 2.87 -7.55 -8.60
CA LEU A 34 2.42 -8.46 -7.55
C LEU A 34 1.97 -9.79 -8.18
N ASP A 35 2.95 -10.57 -8.63
CA ASP A 35 2.73 -11.81 -9.40
C ASP A 35 2.47 -13.05 -8.51
N LEU A 36 2.52 -12.90 -7.18
CA LEU A 36 2.29 -13.98 -6.22
C LEU A 36 1.24 -13.57 -5.19
N ASP A 37 0.61 -14.58 -4.60
CA ASP A 37 -0.35 -14.40 -3.52
C ASP A 37 0.31 -13.72 -2.30
N VAL A 38 -0.27 -12.60 -1.87
CA VAL A 38 0.19 -11.82 -0.72
C VAL A 38 -0.31 -12.37 0.62
N SER A 39 -1.22 -13.36 0.61
CA SER A 39 -1.76 -13.95 1.83
C SER A 39 -0.70 -14.56 2.75
N ASP A 40 0.40 -15.05 2.17
CA ASP A 40 1.51 -15.66 2.88
C ASP A 40 2.66 -14.68 3.18
N ALA A 41 2.48 -13.39 2.88
CA ALA A 41 3.48 -12.37 3.13
C ALA A 41 3.80 -12.26 4.63
N ARG A 42 5.08 -12.33 4.99
CA ARG A 42 5.56 -12.22 6.38
C ARG A 42 5.72 -10.77 6.84
N GLY A 43 5.66 -9.82 5.91
CA GLY A 43 5.69 -8.41 6.22
C GLY A 43 5.31 -7.56 5.01
N ALA A 44 4.88 -6.33 5.30
CA ALA A 44 4.50 -5.34 4.31
C ALA A 44 5.09 -3.98 4.71
N LEU A 45 5.62 -3.27 3.72
CA LEU A 45 6.02 -1.87 3.84
C LEU A 45 5.09 -1.04 2.95
N ILE A 46 4.36 -0.12 3.57
CA ILE A 46 3.33 0.68 2.91
C ILE A 46 3.74 2.15 2.98
N ASN A 47 3.74 2.83 1.84
CA ASN A 47 4.04 4.25 1.77
C ASN A 47 2.91 4.93 1.01
N VAL A 48 2.09 5.69 1.73
CA VAL A 48 0.99 6.46 1.15
C VAL A 48 1.47 7.87 0.89
N VAL A 49 1.38 8.33 -0.35
CA VAL A 49 1.75 9.70 -0.73
C VAL A 49 0.54 10.37 -1.32
N GLY A 50 0.14 11.50 -0.76
CA GLY A 50 -1.00 12.26 -1.25
C GLY A 50 -0.70 13.75 -1.32
N GLY A 51 -1.63 14.47 -1.92
CA GLY A 51 -1.61 15.92 -1.94
C GLY A 51 -1.75 16.57 -0.56
N PRO A 52 -1.83 17.92 -0.51
CA PRO A 52 -1.96 18.68 0.74
C PRO A 52 -3.28 18.41 1.48
N ASP A 53 -4.24 17.75 0.83
CA ASP A 53 -5.50 17.32 1.40
C ASP A 53 -5.48 15.88 1.97
N LEU A 54 -4.32 15.19 1.90
CA LEU A 54 -4.17 13.84 2.46
C LEU A 54 -4.49 13.84 3.95
N THR A 55 -5.44 12.99 4.32
CA THR A 55 -5.83 12.82 5.72
C THR A 55 -5.17 11.58 6.33
N LEU A 56 -4.98 11.59 7.65
CA LEU A 56 -4.55 10.41 8.39
C LEU A 56 -5.51 9.23 8.19
N GLY A 57 -6.81 9.50 8.09
CA GLY A 57 -7.83 8.48 7.87
C GLY A 57 -7.70 7.78 6.52
N GLU A 58 -7.34 8.50 5.45
CA GLU A 58 -7.05 7.89 4.14
C GLU A 58 -5.82 6.99 4.17
N ALA A 59 -4.74 7.45 4.83
CA ALA A 59 -3.53 6.65 4.97
C ALA A 59 -3.74 5.39 5.81
N GLU A 60 -4.45 5.53 6.95
CA GLU A 60 -4.85 4.40 7.81
C GLU A 60 -5.74 3.42 7.03
N ARG A 61 -6.66 3.92 6.21
CA ARG A 61 -7.54 3.09 5.38
C ARG A 61 -6.77 2.21 4.40
N CYS A 62 -5.75 2.76 3.76
CA CYS A 62 -4.87 1.98 2.88
C CYS A 62 -4.15 0.86 3.66
N ALA A 63 -3.64 1.19 4.85
CA ALA A 63 -2.95 0.23 5.71
C ALA A 63 -3.88 -0.90 6.19
N GLU A 64 -5.11 -0.59 6.61
CA GLU A 64 -6.13 -1.57 7.01
C GLU A 64 -6.46 -2.54 5.88
N MET A 65 -6.62 -2.03 4.66
CA MET A 65 -6.96 -2.86 3.49
C MET A 65 -5.84 -3.84 3.16
N ILE A 66 -4.58 -3.40 3.19
CA ILE A 66 -3.43 -4.29 2.95
C ILE A 66 -3.30 -5.30 4.10
N GLN A 67 -3.53 -4.88 5.34
CA GLN A 67 -3.51 -5.77 6.50
C GLN A 67 -4.50 -6.95 6.37
N GLN A 68 -5.67 -6.71 5.76
CA GLN A 68 -6.67 -7.75 5.54
C GLN A 68 -6.27 -8.78 4.48
N GLN A 69 -5.32 -8.45 3.60
CA GLN A 69 -4.88 -9.31 2.51
C GLN A 69 -3.60 -10.09 2.82
N VAL A 70 -2.85 -9.68 3.84
CA VAL A 70 -1.60 -10.36 4.25
C VAL A 70 -1.83 -11.29 5.44
N ALA A 71 -0.82 -12.10 5.77
CA ALA A 71 -0.90 -13.01 6.90
C ALA A 71 -1.18 -12.24 8.21
N PRO A 72 -2.02 -12.77 9.13
CA PRO A 72 -2.29 -12.11 10.42
C PRO A 72 -1.06 -11.91 11.31
N THR A 73 -0.01 -12.70 11.08
CA THR A 73 1.28 -12.59 11.77
C THR A 73 2.29 -11.72 11.03
N ALA A 74 1.90 -11.12 9.91
CA ALA A 74 2.78 -10.26 9.11
C ALA A 74 3.17 -9.01 9.89
N ARG A 75 4.43 -8.63 9.79
CA ARG A 75 4.88 -7.33 10.31
C ARG A 75 4.54 -6.24 9.30
N ILE A 76 3.66 -5.32 9.68
CA ILE A 76 3.30 -4.19 8.84
C ILE A 76 3.99 -2.93 9.36
N ILE A 77 4.66 -2.22 8.45
CA ILE A 77 5.18 -0.88 8.68
C ILE A 77 4.52 0.00 7.62
N TRP A 78 3.90 1.09 8.05
CA TRP A 78 3.28 2.04 7.14
C TRP A 78 3.67 3.47 7.48
N GLY A 79 3.67 4.32 6.46
CA GLY A 79 3.93 5.75 6.57
C GLY A 79 3.10 6.54 5.59
N ALA A 80 2.92 7.81 5.90
CA ALA A 80 2.23 8.78 5.06
C ALA A 80 3.16 9.97 4.78
N ALA A 81 3.18 10.43 3.54
CA ALA A 81 3.92 11.61 3.12
C ALA A 81 3.01 12.55 2.31
N VAL A 82 3.26 13.84 2.43
CA VAL A 82 2.55 14.86 1.66
C VAL A 82 3.48 15.36 0.56
N ASP A 83 2.99 15.33 -0.68
CA ASP A 83 3.63 15.93 -1.84
C ASP A 83 2.67 16.95 -2.47
N GLU A 84 3.01 18.24 -2.34
CA GLU A 84 2.18 19.34 -2.83
C GLU A 84 1.95 19.30 -4.35
N SER A 85 2.79 18.59 -5.11
CA SER A 85 2.65 18.45 -6.56
C SER A 85 1.55 17.48 -6.98
N LEU A 86 1.05 16.64 -6.07
CA LEU A 86 0.03 15.62 -6.36
C LEU A 86 -1.40 16.17 -6.43
N GLY A 87 -1.67 17.37 -5.90
CA GLY A 87 -3.02 17.96 -5.94
C GLY A 87 -4.05 17.09 -5.21
N ASP A 88 -4.94 16.43 -5.96
CA ASP A 88 -5.97 15.50 -5.44
C ASP A 88 -5.59 14.01 -5.65
N GLU A 89 -4.37 13.72 -6.11
CA GLU A 89 -3.89 12.35 -6.31
C GLU A 89 -3.39 11.74 -4.98
N LEU A 90 -3.69 10.45 -4.78
CA LEU A 90 -3.17 9.59 -3.73
C LEU A 90 -2.49 8.38 -4.38
N ARG A 91 -1.34 7.97 -3.85
CA ARG A 91 -0.51 6.85 -4.29
C ARG A 91 -0.12 5.94 -3.13
#